data_AF-A0A4Q0P394-F1
#
_entry.id   AF-A0A4Q0P394-F1
#
_cell.length_a   1.000
_cell.length_b   1.000
_cell.length_c   1.000
_cell.angle_alpha   90.00
_cell.angle_beta   90.00
_cell.angle_gamma   90.00
#
_symmetry.space_group_name_H-M   'P 1'
#
loop_
_entity.id
_entity.type
_entity.pdbx_description
1 polymer ?
#
loop_
_entity_poly.entity_id
_entity_poly.type
_entity_poly.pdbx_seq_one_letter_code
_entity_poly.pdbx_strand_id
1 'polypeptide(L)'
;MRSILMLLLLFLASNNSFSQNYAIPLGTDKYLTCDELETLIVKKCELKYGWDDYELKSSFLEKIKLYSRHTSNFALVKMKDNDSYYVYCNISNDNFELFRVFIETGHNSGKLFNEYISPNKCDCK
;
A
#
# COMPACT_ATOMS: atom_id res chain seq x y z
N MET A 1 -42.32 -9.73 20.56
CA MET A 1 -41.64 -8.54 20.02
C MET A 1 -40.70 -7.99 21.06
N ARG A 2 -39.50 -8.57 21.16
CA ARG A 2 -38.45 -8.13 22.09
C ARG A 2 -37.22 -7.82 21.26
N SER A 3 -36.82 -6.55 21.35
CA SER A 3 -35.44 -6.10 21.25
C SER A 3 -34.70 -6.35 19.93
N ILE A 4 -35.17 -5.69 18.88
CA ILE A 4 -34.35 -5.28 17.71
C ILE A 4 -33.22 -4.31 18.13
N LEU A 5 -33.19 -3.87 19.40
CA LEU A 5 -32.26 -2.92 19.97
C LEU A 5 -30.84 -3.46 20.27
N MET A 6 -30.53 -4.72 19.92
CA MET A 6 -29.24 -5.35 20.23
C MET A 6 -28.31 -5.54 19.02
N LEU A 7 -28.70 -5.04 17.83
CA LEU A 7 -27.86 -5.08 16.62
C LEU A 7 -27.17 -3.74 16.30
N LEU A 8 -27.52 -2.64 16.98
CA LEU A 8 -26.94 -1.31 16.71
C LEU A 8 -25.66 -0.99 17.51
N LEU A 9 -25.25 -1.84 18.46
CA LEU A 9 -24.05 -1.62 19.26
C LEU A 9 -22.82 -2.41 18.79
N LEU A 10 -22.94 -3.23 17.75
CA LEU A 10 -21.81 -3.93 17.12
C LEU A 10 -21.24 -3.19 15.90
N PHE A 11 -21.86 -2.10 15.46
CA PHE A 11 -21.37 -1.28 14.34
C PHE A 11 -20.42 -0.13 14.75
N LEU A 12 -20.14 0.03 16.05
CA LEU A 12 -19.26 1.08 16.56
C LEU A 12 -17.86 0.59 16.94
N ALA A 13 -17.54 -0.67 16.67
CA ALA A 13 -16.31 -1.31 17.13
C ALA A 13 -15.43 -1.84 15.99
N SER A 14 -15.04 -0.99 15.03
CA SER A 14 -13.84 -1.23 14.19
C SER A 14 -13.47 -0.12 13.20
N ASN A 15 -13.81 1.15 13.46
CA ASN A 15 -13.07 2.28 12.84
C ASN A 15 -11.84 2.66 13.69
N ASN A 16 -11.21 1.67 14.33
CA ASN A 16 -9.83 1.82 14.72
C ASN A 16 -9.03 1.72 13.42
N SER A 17 -8.86 2.86 12.74
CA SER A 17 -7.66 3.08 11.95
C SER A 17 -6.52 2.86 12.92
N PHE A 18 -6.03 1.62 12.95
CA PHE A 18 -4.86 1.22 13.70
C PHE A 18 -3.74 2.03 13.06
N SER A 19 -3.43 3.19 13.65
CA SER A 19 -2.23 3.95 13.29
C SER A 19 -1.07 3.09 13.75
N GLN A 20 -0.70 2.16 12.88
CA GLN A 20 0.41 1.27 13.13
C GLN A 20 1.65 2.10 12.88
N ASN A 21 2.12 2.71 13.98
CA ASN A 21 3.49 3.18 14.14
C ASN A 21 4.44 1.99 14.02
N TYR A 22 4.57 1.46 12.82
CA TYR A 22 5.68 0.61 12.52
C TYR A 22 6.89 1.52 12.46
N ALA A 23 7.85 1.26 13.35
CA ALA A 23 9.23 1.63 13.11
C ALA A 23 9.61 1.03 11.76
N ILE A 24 9.40 1.79 10.69
CA ILE A 24 9.83 1.39 9.37
C ILE A 24 11.35 1.25 9.50
N PRO A 25 11.96 0.10 9.16
CA PRO A 25 13.41 -0.13 9.35
C PRO A 25 14.26 0.67 8.34
N LEU A 26 13.85 1.89 8.05
CA LEU A 26 14.59 2.93 7.35
C LEU A 26 15.50 3.72 8.30
N GLY A 27 15.48 3.40 9.61
CA GLY A 27 16.42 3.94 10.60
C GLY A 27 16.06 5.37 11.04
N THR A 28 14.79 5.61 11.33
CA THR A 28 14.28 6.92 11.75
C THR A 28 13.35 6.77 12.97
N ASP A 29 13.61 7.55 14.02
CA ASP A 29 12.80 7.55 15.25
C ASP A 29 11.68 8.62 15.23
N LYS A 30 11.42 9.22 14.06
CA LYS A 30 10.45 10.32 13.87
C LYS A 30 9.40 9.92 12.83
N TYR A 31 8.21 10.49 12.97
CA TYR A 31 7.20 10.48 11.90
C TYR A 31 7.74 11.23 10.69
N LEU A 32 7.56 10.66 9.51
CA LEU A 32 8.01 11.21 8.24
C LEU A 32 6.81 11.71 7.44
N THR A 33 7.03 12.78 6.67
CA THR A 33 6.12 13.14 5.58
C THR A 33 6.16 12.09 4.47
N CYS A 34 5.15 12.05 3.61
CA CYS A 34 5.11 11.07 2.52
C CYS A 34 6.29 11.26 1.55
N ASP A 35 6.72 12.50 1.31
CA ASP A 35 7.84 12.84 0.43
C ASP A 35 9.20 12.39 1.01
N GLU A 36 9.39 12.59 2.33
CA GLU A 36 10.59 12.10 3.02
C GLU A 36 10.65 10.58 3.02
N LEU A 37 9.50 9.93 3.21
CA LEU A 37 9.41 8.48 3.20
C LEU A 37 9.66 7.91 1.81
N GLU A 38 9.09 8.52 0.76
CA GLU A 38 9.38 8.20 -0.63
C GLU A 38 10.90 8.28 -0.90
N THR A 39 11.51 9.42 -0.54
CA THR A 39 12.94 9.65 -0.72
C THR A 39 13.79 8.58 -0.02
N LEU A 40 13.40 8.20 1.21
CA LEU A 40 14.12 7.16 1.96
C LEU A 40 13.95 5.77 1.35
N ILE A 41 12.77 5.42 0.85
CA ILE A 41 12.53 4.14 0.17
C ILE A 41 13.39 4.07 -1.09
N VAL A 42 13.36 5.09 -1.94
CA VAL A 42 14.18 5.14 -3.17
C VAL A 42 15.67 5.04 -2.85
N LYS A 43 16.12 5.69 -1.77
CA LYS A 43 17.54 5.74 -1.39
C LYS A 43 18.05 4.46 -0.73
N LYS A 44 17.22 3.79 0.08
CA LYS A 44 17.67 2.70 0.98
C LYS A 44 17.15 1.33 0.61
N CYS A 45 16.11 1.23 -0.20
CA CYS A 45 15.51 -0.04 -0.60
C CYS A 45 15.90 -0.41 -2.03
N GLU A 46 15.89 -1.70 -2.32
CA GLU A 46 16.13 -2.23 -3.65
C GLU A 46 14.82 -2.21 -4.45
N LEU A 47 14.83 -1.63 -5.65
CA LEU A 47 13.72 -1.76 -6.58
C LEU A 47 13.66 -3.20 -7.10
N LYS A 48 12.54 -3.88 -6.86
CA LYS A 48 12.32 -5.26 -7.32
C LYS A 48 11.55 -5.31 -8.64
N TYR A 49 10.45 -4.56 -8.71
CA TYR A 49 9.54 -4.56 -9.86
C TYR A 49 8.95 -3.19 -10.10
N GLY A 50 8.52 -2.93 -11.33
CA GLY A 50 7.79 -1.71 -11.67
C GLY A 50 6.98 -1.87 -12.94
N TRP A 51 5.83 -1.21 -12.97
CA TRP A 51 4.91 -1.19 -14.11
C TRP A 51 4.39 0.22 -14.34
N ASP A 52 4.29 0.59 -15.61
CA ASP A 52 3.72 1.84 -16.09
C ASP A 52 2.30 1.65 -16.67
N ASP A 53 1.64 2.75 -17.00
CA ASP A 53 0.21 2.81 -17.30
C ASP A 53 -0.24 1.91 -18.46
N TYR A 54 0.62 1.70 -19.45
CA TYR A 54 0.37 0.81 -20.60
C TYR A 54 0.46 -0.67 -20.26
N GLU A 55 1.15 -1.03 -19.16
CA GLU A 55 1.24 -2.39 -18.62
C GLU A 55 0.12 -2.64 -17.60
N LEU A 56 -0.29 -1.57 -16.91
CA LEU A 56 -1.31 -1.58 -15.88
C LEU A 56 -2.71 -1.55 -16.49
N LYS A 57 -3.38 -2.71 -16.49
CA LYS A 57 -4.81 -2.81 -16.77
C LYS A 57 -5.65 -2.18 -15.65
N SER A 58 -5.70 -0.85 -15.60
CA SER A 58 -6.41 -0.06 -14.58
C SER A 58 -6.85 1.32 -15.12
N SER A 59 -8.02 1.77 -14.67
CA SER A 59 -8.54 3.11 -15.00
C SER A 59 -7.93 4.23 -14.15
N PHE A 60 -7.30 3.91 -13.02
CA PHE A 60 -6.84 4.91 -12.04
C PHE A 60 -5.35 4.81 -11.70
N LEU A 61 -4.68 3.69 -11.95
CA LEU A 61 -3.24 3.54 -11.71
C LEU A 61 -2.45 4.07 -12.91
N GLU A 62 -1.46 4.91 -12.64
CA GLU A 62 -0.47 5.37 -13.64
C GLU A 62 0.83 4.58 -13.50
N LYS A 63 1.34 4.42 -12.28
CA LYS A 63 2.61 3.72 -12.05
C LYS A 63 2.61 2.99 -10.72
N ILE A 64 3.21 1.81 -10.68
CA ILE A 64 3.48 1.08 -9.44
C ILE A 64 4.94 0.65 -9.45
N LYS A 65 5.68 0.97 -8.39
CA LYS A 65 7.04 0.48 -8.14
C LYS A 65 7.09 -0.26 -6.82
N LEU A 66 7.65 -1.45 -6.83
CA LEU A 66 7.76 -2.32 -5.67
C LEU A 66 9.21 -2.37 -5.19
N TYR A 67 9.42 -2.04 -3.92
CA TYR A 67 10.73 -1.99 -3.27
C TYR A 67 10.81 -2.98 -2.11
N SER A 68 12.01 -3.48 -1.84
CA SER A 68 12.25 -4.37 -0.70
C SER A 68 13.55 -4.01 0.03
N ARG A 69 13.55 -4.22 1.35
CA ARG A 69 14.74 -4.13 2.19
C ARG A 69 14.60 -5.06 3.39
N HIS A 70 15.53 -6.01 3.52
CA HIS A 70 15.46 -7.06 4.53
C HIS A 70 14.12 -7.81 4.45
N THR A 71 13.27 -7.69 5.48
CA THR A 71 11.94 -8.31 5.55
C THR A 71 10.80 -7.31 5.29
N SER A 72 11.12 -6.08 4.92
CA SER A 72 10.13 -5.02 4.67
C SER A 72 9.96 -4.78 3.18
N ASN A 73 8.72 -4.79 2.72
CA ASN A 73 8.36 -4.44 1.36
C ASN A 73 7.49 -3.19 1.32
N PHE A 74 7.68 -2.42 0.25
CA PHE A 74 7.06 -1.13 0.03
C PHE A 74 6.54 -1.03 -1.40
N ALA A 75 5.52 -0.20 -1.61
CA ALA A 75 5.12 0.24 -2.94
C ALA A 75 5.07 1.76 -3.01
N LEU A 76 5.58 2.31 -4.10
CA LEU A 76 5.35 3.69 -4.52
C LEU A 76 4.38 3.67 -5.69
N VAL A 77 3.24 4.33 -5.54
CA VAL A 77 2.14 4.27 -6.52
C VAL A 77 1.74 5.66 -6.95
N LYS A 78 1.73 5.90 -8.26
CA LYS A 78 1.19 7.12 -8.86
C LYS A 78 -0.18 6.84 -9.45
N MET A 79 -1.14 7.72 -9.16
CA MET A 79 -2.50 7.66 -9.70
C MET A 79 -2.61 8.58 -10.92
N LYS A 80 -3.47 8.26 -11.89
CA LYS A 80 -3.62 9.05 -13.12
C LYS A 80 -4.14 10.48 -12.88
N ASP A 81 -4.82 10.71 -11.76
CA ASP A 81 -5.42 11.99 -11.38
C ASP A 81 -4.58 12.75 -10.34
N ASN A 82 -3.40 12.25 -9.98
CA ASN A 82 -2.52 12.89 -9.00
C ASN A 82 -1.05 12.73 -9.37
N ASP A 83 -0.33 13.85 -9.41
CA ASP A 83 1.10 13.87 -9.74
C ASP A 83 2.01 13.36 -8.61
N SER A 84 1.51 13.24 -7.38
CA SER A 84 2.27 12.74 -6.23
C SER A 84 2.27 11.20 -6.14
N TYR A 85 3.36 10.63 -5.65
CA TYR A 85 3.40 9.23 -5.26
C TYR A 85 2.72 9.02 -3.90
N TYR A 86 1.92 7.97 -3.82
CA TYR A 86 1.43 7.40 -2.58
C TYR A 86 2.39 6.30 -2.12
N VAL A 87 2.64 6.27 -0.82
CA VAL A 87 3.51 5.26 -0.19
C VAL A 87 2.67 4.18 0.49
N TYR A 88 3.04 2.93 0.25
CA TYR A 88 2.48 1.74 0.90
C TYR A 88 3.61 0.97 1.60
N CYS A 89 3.37 0.53 2.83
CA CYS A 89 4.38 0.06 3.77
C CYS A 89 4.04 -1.33 4.32
N ASN A 90 5.08 -2.11 4.65
CA ASN A 90 4.96 -3.42 5.29
C ASN A 90 4.02 -4.37 4.53
N ILE A 91 4.13 -4.35 3.20
CA ILE A 91 3.42 -5.31 2.35
C ILE A 91 4.01 -6.69 2.65
N SER A 92 3.16 -7.66 3.00
CA SER A 92 3.65 -9.02 3.27
C SER A 92 4.33 -9.59 2.03
N ASN A 93 5.32 -10.47 2.22
CA ASN A 93 5.99 -11.11 1.09
C ASN A 93 4.98 -11.85 0.19
N ASP A 94 3.97 -12.48 0.79
CA ASP A 94 2.91 -13.18 0.04
C ASP A 94 2.10 -12.23 -0.83
N ASN A 95 1.64 -11.09 -0.28
CA ASN A 95 0.89 -10.10 -1.06
C ASN A 95 1.75 -9.48 -2.17
N PHE A 96 3.03 -9.23 -1.87
CA PHE A 96 4.00 -8.68 -2.81
C PHE A 96 4.20 -9.61 -4.01
N GLU A 97 4.39 -10.91 -3.76
CA GLU A 97 4.56 -11.92 -4.81
C GLU A 97 3.26 -12.21 -5.56
N LEU A 98 2.11 -12.31 -4.86
CA LEU A 98 0.81 -12.51 -5.50
C LEU A 98 0.47 -11.37 -6.45
N PHE A 99 0.71 -10.13 -6.02
CA PHE A 99 0.50 -8.96 -6.87
C PHE A 99 1.35 -9.02 -8.14
N ARG A 100 2.66 -9.31 -8.01
CA ARG A 100 3.58 -9.46 -9.14
C ARG A 100 3.11 -10.54 -10.12
N VAL A 101 2.90 -11.75 -9.62
CA VAL A 101 2.54 -12.91 -10.46
C VAL A 101 1.25 -12.66 -11.21
N PHE A 102 0.21 -12.13 -10.55
CA PHE A 102 -1.08 -11.92 -11.20
C PHE A 102 -1.09 -10.74 -12.19
N ILE A 103 -0.25 -9.73 -11.98
CA ILE A 103 -0.03 -8.70 -13.02
C ILE A 103 0.59 -9.33 -14.26
N GLU A 104 1.64 -10.14 -14.09
CA GLU A 104 2.35 -10.79 -15.21
C GLU A 104 1.45 -11.78 -15.98
N THR A 105 0.47 -12.41 -15.32
CA THR A 105 -0.54 -13.26 -15.99
C THR A 105 -1.70 -12.47 -16.58
N GLY A 106 -1.66 -11.13 -16.52
CA GLY A 106 -2.57 -10.24 -17.23
C GLY A 106 -3.91 -10.00 -16.55
N HIS A 107 -4.01 -10.23 -15.24
CA HIS A 107 -5.21 -9.87 -14.47
C HIS A 107 -5.38 -8.34 -14.37
N ASN A 108 -6.56 -7.89 -13.94
CA ASN A 108 -6.83 -6.47 -13.77
C ASN A 108 -6.01 -5.90 -12.61
N SER A 109 -4.97 -5.12 -12.95
CA SER A 109 -4.05 -4.52 -11.97
C SER A 109 -4.74 -3.62 -10.94
N GLY A 110 -5.84 -2.92 -11.29
CA GLY A 110 -6.59 -2.09 -10.35
C GLY A 110 -7.25 -2.91 -9.24
N LYS A 111 -7.84 -4.06 -9.60
CA LYS A 111 -8.39 -5.01 -8.63
C LYS A 111 -7.29 -5.59 -7.73
N LEU A 112 -6.19 -6.05 -8.32
CA LEU A 112 -5.07 -6.61 -7.56
C LEU A 112 -4.45 -5.59 -6.61
N PHE A 113 -4.33 -4.35 -7.05
CA PHE A 113 -3.82 -3.26 -6.22
C PHE A 113 -4.72 -3.06 -5.00
N ASN A 114 -6.04 -2.99 -5.21
CA ASN A 114 -6.99 -2.83 -4.11
C ASN A 114 -6.91 -3.99 -3.10
N GLU A 115 -6.65 -5.21 -3.58
CA GLU A 115 -6.59 -6.43 -2.77
C GLU A 115 -5.28 -6.58 -1.99
N TYR A 116 -4.13 -6.38 -2.65
CA TYR A 116 -2.82 -6.78 -2.11
C TYR A 116 -1.94 -5.61 -1.66
N ILE A 117 -2.15 -4.40 -2.20
CA ILE A 117 -1.27 -3.24 -1.97
C ILE A 117 -1.99 -2.15 -1.18
N SER A 118 -3.19 -1.76 -1.61
CA SER A 118 -3.93 -0.63 -1.05
C SER A 118 -4.20 -0.71 0.47
N PRO A 119 -4.42 -1.90 1.08
CA PRO A 119 -4.64 -2.00 2.52
C PRO A 119 -3.42 -1.57 3.36
N ASN A 120 -2.25 -1.49 2.74
CA ASN A 120 -0.98 -1.18 3.37
C ASN A 120 -0.58 0.29 3.24
N LYS A 121 -1.52 1.20 2.96
CA LYS A 121 -1.21 2.64 2.82
C LYS A 121 -0.52 3.16 4.10
N CYS A 122 0.62 3.81 3.95
CA CYS A 122 1.34 4.35 5.10
C CYS A 122 0.59 5.56 5.67
N ASP A 123 0.60 5.68 6.98
CA ASP A 123 0.13 6.86 7.71
C ASP A 123 1.29 7.87 7.80
N CYS A 124 1.46 8.66 6.73
CA CYS A 124 2.44 9.76 6.67
C CYS A 124 1.77 11.10 6.99
N LYS A 125 2.53 12.00 7.65
CA LYS A 125 2.04 13.30 8.13
C LYS A 125 2.08 14.39 7.07
#